data_AF-A0A1V9FL93-F1
#
_entry.id   AF-A0A1V9FL93-F1
#
_cell.length_a   1.000
_cell.length_b   1.000
_cell.length_c   1.000
_cell.angle_alpha   90.00
_cell.angle_beta   90.00
_cell.angle_gamma   90.00
#
_symmetry.space_group_name_H-M   'P 1'
#
loop_
_entity.id
_entity.type
_entity.pdbx_description
1 polymer ?
#
loop_
_entity_poly.entity_id
_entity_poly.type
_entity_poly.pdbx_seq_one_letter_code
_entity_poly.pdbx_strand_id
1 'polypeptide(L)'
;MMITEGSCWKCNEPMKIAFYQKASSTFGPGTFNEHELALARSKGVIIKEQYSKLTNERYLANTCRKCGNFIGDHYLFINYAAPHIVRIYLQKSMKPAFIVINV
;
A
#
# COMPACT_ATOMS: atom_id res chain seq x y z
N MET A 1 -2.57 -1.37 -9.85
CA MET A 1 -2.09 -0.72 -8.61
C MET A 1 -3.16 -0.83 -7.53
N MET A 2 -2.79 -1.08 -6.28
CA MET A 2 -3.67 -1.04 -5.11
C MET A 2 -3.29 0.11 -4.19
N ILE A 3 -4.26 0.62 -3.42
CA ILE A 3 -4.05 1.61 -2.36
C ILE A 3 -4.78 1.11 -1.11
N THR A 4 -4.07 1.11 0.03
CA THR A 4 -4.63 0.78 1.33
C THR A 4 -4.37 1.91 2.32
N GLU A 5 -5.19 1.97 3.37
CA GLU A 5 -4.89 2.75 4.56
C GLU A 5 -3.95 1.96 5.48
N GLY A 6 -3.15 2.66 6.26
CA GLY A 6 -2.26 2.12 7.29
C GLY A 6 -1.65 3.24 8.13
N SER A 7 -0.67 2.90 8.96
CA SER A 7 0.01 3.86 9.83
C SER A 7 1.51 3.92 9.57
N CYS A 8 2.12 5.08 9.76
CA CYS A 8 3.56 5.24 9.74
C CYS A 8 4.21 4.36 10.83
N TRP A 9 5.12 3.47 10.45
CA TRP A 9 5.83 2.62 11.41
C TRP A 9 6.62 3.40 12.47
N LYS A 10 7.04 4.64 12.18
CA LYS A 10 7.87 5.46 13.07
C LYS A 10 7.07 6.36 14.01
N CYS A 11 6.02 7.01 13.51
CA CYS A 11 5.28 8.03 14.28
C CYS A 11 3.78 7.76 14.42
N ASN A 12 3.32 6.62 13.90
CA ASN A 12 1.93 6.17 13.91
C ASN A 12 0.90 7.10 13.25
N GLU A 13 1.36 8.11 12.50
CA GLU A 13 0.48 8.95 11.69
C GLU A 13 -0.25 8.12 10.63
N PRO A 14 -1.57 8.30 10.43
CA PRO A 14 -2.30 7.66 9.36
C PRO A 14 -1.73 7.99 7.97
N MET A 15 -1.71 6.99 7.09
CA MET A 15 -1.11 7.08 5.76
C MET A 15 -1.89 6.23 4.75
N LYS A 16 -2.01 6.76 3.52
CA LYS A 16 -2.33 5.95 2.35
C LYS A 16 -1.06 5.36 1.76
N ILE A 17 -1.10 4.08 1.43
CA ILE A 17 0.01 3.30 0.89
C ILE A 17 -0.37 2.74 -0.47
N ALA A 18 0.38 3.09 -1.51
CA ALA A 18 0.25 2.50 -2.84
C ALA A 18 1.27 1.38 -3.06
N PHE A 19 0.81 0.29 -3.68
CA PHE A 19 1.67 -0.84 -4.04
C PHE A 19 1.11 -1.63 -5.23
N TYR A 20 2.00 -2.40 -5.85
CA TYR A 20 1.64 -3.49 -6.75
C TYR A 20 1.72 -4.83 -6.03
N GLN A 21 0.85 -5.75 -6.41
CA GLN A 21 1.02 -7.17 -6.13
C GLN A 21 1.12 -7.90 -7.47
N LYS A 22 2.18 -8.70 -7.64
CA LYS A 22 2.34 -9.60 -8.77
C LYS A 22 2.80 -10.95 -8.23
N ALA A 23 1.95 -11.96 -8.40
CA ALA A 23 2.13 -13.28 -7.78
C ALA A 23 2.38 -13.17 -6.26
N SER A 24 3.49 -13.72 -5.78
CA SER A 24 3.91 -13.70 -4.37
C SER A 24 4.72 -12.46 -3.98
N SER A 25 4.91 -11.49 -4.88
CA SER A 25 5.74 -10.32 -4.64
C SER A 25 4.91 -9.04 -4.58
N THR A 26 5.36 -8.08 -3.78
CA THR A 26 4.83 -6.73 -3.75
C THR A 26 5.89 -5.71 -4.06
N PHE A 27 5.50 -4.69 -4.80
CA PHE A 27 6.40 -3.65 -5.29
C PHE A 27 5.89 -2.28 -4.88
N GLY A 28 6.80 -1.43 -4.42
CA GLY A 28 6.47 -0.06 -4.05
C GLY A 28 6.41 0.90 -5.23
N PRO A 29 6.20 2.20 -4.94
CA PRO A 29 6.08 3.24 -5.95
C PRO A 29 7.31 3.41 -6.86
N GLY A 30 8.48 2.90 -6.46
CA GLY A 30 9.69 2.91 -7.29
C GLY A 30 9.54 2.14 -8.61
N THR A 31 8.53 1.29 -8.72
CA THR A 31 8.22 0.52 -9.95
C THR A 31 7.11 1.13 -10.80
N PHE A 32 6.52 2.25 -10.36
CA PHE A 32 5.36 2.83 -11.02
C PHE A 32 5.77 3.68 -12.23
N ASN A 33 4.95 3.68 -13.27
CA ASN A 33 5.05 4.67 -14.34
C ASN A 33 4.42 6.01 -13.92
N GLU A 34 4.63 7.05 -14.74
CA GLU A 34 4.16 8.41 -14.45
C GLU A 34 2.63 8.50 -14.25
N HIS A 35 1.85 7.76 -15.04
CA HIS A 35 0.40 7.75 -14.90
C HIS A 35 -0.03 7.15 -13.56
N GLU A 36 0.63 6.07 -13.12
CA GLU A 36 0.36 5.43 -11.85
C GLU A 36 0.79 6.30 -10.66
N LEU A 37 1.93 6.99 -10.76
CA LEU A 37 2.37 7.98 -9.78
C LEU A 37 1.35 9.11 -9.65
N ALA A 38 0.88 9.66 -10.78
CA ALA A 38 -0.14 10.71 -10.80
C ALA A 38 -1.45 10.22 -10.16
N LEU A 39 -1.91 9.01 -10.51
CA LEU A 39 -3.11 8.42 -9.96
C LEU A 39 -2.99 8.19 -8.44
N ALA A 40 -1.87 7.64 -7.96
CA ALA A 40 -1.64 7.43 -6.54
C ALA A 40 -1.65 8.75 -5.75
N ARG A 41 -0.95 9.77 -6.28
CA ARG A 41 -0.91 11.11 -5.68
C ARG A 41 -2.29 11.76 -5.64
N SER A 42 -3.07 11.66 -6.72
CA SER A 42 -4.45 12.19 -6.77
C SER A 42 -5.36 11.57 -5.71
N LYS A 43 -5.06 10.33 -5.29
CA LYS A 43 -5.80 9.63 -4.23
C LYS A 43 -5.28 9.93 -2.82
N GLY A 44 -4.29 10.81 -2.68
CA GLY A 44 -3.74 11.27 -1.40
C GLY A 44 -2.54 10.45 -0.89
N VAL A 45 -1.94 9.59 -1.72
CA VAL A 45 -0.69 8.90 -1.38
C VAL A 45 0.47 9.87 -1.54
N ILE A 46 1.31 9.97 -0.52
CA ILE A 46 2.51 10.82 -0.57
C ILE A 46 3.69 9.96 -1.01
N ILE A 47 4.20 10.24 -2.20
CA ILE A 47 5.32 9.52 -2.82
C ILE A 47 6.46 10.51 -3.03
N LYS A 48 7.59 10.25 -2.36
CA LYS A 48 8.81 11.06 -2.47
C LYS A 48 10.01 10.15 -2.73
N GLU A 49 11.05 10.73 -3.30
CA GLU A 49 12.34 10.06 -3.41
C GLU A 49 12.96 9.93 -2.02
N GLN A 50 13.43 8.73 -1.69
CA GLN A 50 13.94 8.37 -0.37
C GLN A 50 15.23 7.57 -0.53
N TYR A 51 16.15 7.77 0.42
CA TYR A 51 17.38 7.01 0.48
C TYR A 51 17.26 5.84 1.45
N SER A 52 17.49 4.63 0.95
CA SER A 52 17.50 3.40 1.73
C SER A 52 18.93 3.04 2.13
N LYS A 53 19.22 3.09 3.44
CA LYS A 53 20.51 2.65 3.99
C LYS A 53 20.75 1.14 3.81
N LEU A 54 19.67 0.34 3.78
CA LEU A 54 19.76 -1.11 3.63
C LEU A 54 20.21 -1.51 2.22
N THR A 55 19.69 -0.83 1.20
CA THR A 55 19.99 -1.13 -0.21
C THR A 55 21.02 -0.18 -0.82
N ASN A 56 21.39 0.90 -0.12
CA ASN A 56 22.31 1.94 -0.60
C ASN A 56 21.81 2.64 -1.89
N GLU A 57 20.49 2.81 -2.03
CA GLU A 57 19.84 3.32 -3.24
C GLU A 57 18.82 4.42 -2.93
N ARG A 58 18.53 5.25 -3.94
CA ARG A 58 17.45 6.24 -3.91
C ARG A 58 16.30 5.79 -4.80
N TYR A 59 15.09 5.76 -4.27
CA TYR A 59 13.89 5.37 -5.02
C TYR A 59 12.63 6.07 -4.51
N LEU A 60 11.58 6.06 -5.31
CA LEU A 60 10.27 6.59 -4.92
C LEU A 60 9.59 5.66 -3.92
N ALA A 61 9.20 6.19 -2.76
CA ALA A 61 8.60 5.41 -1.68
C ALA A 61 7.38 6.10 -1.04
N ASN A 62 6.48 5.29 -0.49
CA ASN A 62 5.37 5.76 0.33
C ASN A 62 5.93 6.48 1.56
N THR A 63 5.66 7.78 1.69
CA THR A 63 6.32 8.67 2.65
C THR A 63 5.30 9.27 3.61
N CYS A 64 5.63 9.26 4.91
CA CYS A 64 4.82 9.86 5.94
C CYS A 64 4.79 11.38 5.81
N ARG A 65 3.59 11.97 5.84
CA ARG A 65 3.41 13.43 5.81
C ARG A 65 4.02 14.13 7.03
N LYS A 66 4.00 13.47 8.19
CA LYS A 66 4.32 14.07 9.49
C LYS A 66 5.81 14.02 9.80
N CYS A 67 6.42 12.83 9.71
CA CYS A 67 7.83 12.65 10.09
C CYS A 67 8.78 12.46 8.91
N GLY A 68 8.28 12.43 7.67
CA GLY A 68 9.10 12.26 6.46
C GLY A 68 9.71 10.87 6.27
N ASN A 69 9.55 9.96 7.24
CA ASN A 69 10.00 8.58 7.14
C ASN A 69 9.16 7.80 6.11
N PHE A 70 9.69 6.71 5.57
CA PHE A 70 9.10 5.99 4.45
C PHE A 70 8.93 4.50 4.73
N ILE A 71 8.08 3.86 3.93
CA ILE A 71 7.91 2.41 3.91
C ILE A 71 8.82 1.88 2.81
N GLY A 72 9.90 1.22 3.19
CA GLY A 72 10.77 0.52 2.25
C GLY A 72 10.10 -0.74 1.71
N ASP A 73 10.47 -1.15 0.50
CA ASP A 73 9.83 -2.25 -0.23
C ASP A 73 9.84 -3.58 0.54
N HIS A 74 10.92 -3.86 1.28
CA HIS A 74 11.03 -5.05 2.13
C HIS A 74 9.98 -5.13 3.26
N TYR A 75 9.51 -3.98 3.74
CA TYR A 75 8.51 -3.91 4.82
C TYR A 75 7.09 -3.68 4.30
N LEU A 76 6.94 -3.49 2.99
CA LEU A 76 5.66 -3.19 2.34
C LEU A 76 4.70 -4.39 2.41
N PHE A 77 5.22 -5.61 2.22
CA PHE A 77 4.38 -6.81 2.16
C PHE A 77 3.67 -7.08 3.49
N ILE A 78 4.43 -7.36 4.54
CA ILE A 78 3.91 -7.90 5.81
C ILE A 78 2.98 -6.89 6.49
N ASN A 79 3.39 -5.63 6.56
CA ASN A 79 2.72 -4.63 7.40
C ASN A 79 1.54 -3.93 6.70
N TYR A 80 1.50 -3.95 5.37
CA TYR A 80 0.55 -3.12 4.61
C TYR A 80 -0.17 -3.90 3.51
N ALA A 81 0.54 -4.65 2.69
CA ALA A 81 -0.08 -5.35 1.57
C ALA A 81 -0.85 -6.61 1.99
N ALA A 82 -0.24 -7.49 2.80
CA ALA A 82 -0.83 -8.78 3.17
C ALA A 82 -2.19 -8.62 3.89
N PRO A 83 -2.37 -7.72 4.88
CA PRO A 83 -3.67 -7.49 5.49
C PRO A 83 -4.74 -7.04 4.48
N HIS A 84 -4.36 -6.17 3.55
CA HIS A 84 -5.25 -5.70 2.49
C HIS A 84 -5.64 -6.82 1.52
N ILE A 85 -4.68 -7.66 1.12
CA ILE A 85 -4.90 -8.79 0.20
C ILE A 85 -5.82 -9.83 0.84
N VAL A 86 -5.58 -10.20 2.11
CA VAL A 86 -6.43 -11.15 2.84
C VAL A 86 -7.85 -10.63 2.95
N ARG A 87 -8.04 -9.34 3.25
CA ARG A 87 -9.37 -8.71 3.30
C ARG A 87 -10.11 -8.84 1.97
N ILE A 88 -9.45 -8.56 0.84
CA ILE A 88 -10.05 -8.72 -0.49
C ILE A 88 -10.42 -10.18 -0.74
N TYR A 89 -9.54 -11.13 -0.39
CA TYR A 89 -9.79 -12.55 -0.57
C TYR A 89 -11.02 -13.02 0.22
N LEU A 90 -11.11 -12.65 1.50
CA LEU A 90 -12.26 -12.99 2.35
C LEU A 90 -13.56 -12.38 1.81
N GLN A 91 -13.54 -11.14 1.32
CA GLN A 91 -14.70 -10.50 0.70
C GLN A 91 -15.17 -11.23 -0.57
N LYS A 92 -14.24 -11.76 -1.38
CA LYS A 92 -14.58 -12.53 -2.59
C LYS A 92 -15.10 -13.93 -2.29
N SER A 93 -14.59 -14.57 -1.22
CA SER A 93 -14.98 -15.93 -0.85
C SER A 93 -16.35 -16.01 -0.14
N MET A 94 -16.81 -14.91 0.46
CA MET A 94 -18.17 -14.81 0.97
C MET A 94 -19.14 -14.55 -0.20
N LYS A 95 -19.76 -15.61 -0.75
CA LYS A 95 -20.96 -15.44 -1.58
C LYS A 95 -22.02 -14.68 -0.75
N PRO A 96 -22.80 -13.73 -1.33
CA PRO A 96 -23.91 -13.17 -0.59
C PRO A 96 -24.88 -14.31 -0.27
N ALA A 97 -25.01 -14.63 1.02
CA ALA A 97 -26.13 -15.43 1.49
C ALA A 97 -27.38 -14.56 1.25
N PHE A 98 -28.12 -14.84 0.18
CA PHE A 98 -29.48 -14.36 0.05
C PHE A 98 -30.27 -15.00 1.19
N ILE A 99 -30.40 -14.27 2.30
CA ILE A 99 -31.38 -14.59 3.33
C ILE A 99 -32.73 -14.22 2.70
N VAL A 100 -33.40 -15.21 2.12
CA VAL A 100 -34.83 -15.09 1.80
C VAL A 100 -35.55 -15.09 3.13
N ILE A 101 -35.82 -13.90 3.66
CA ILE A 101 -36.77 -13.74 4.75
C ILE A 101 -38.15 -13.88 4.09
N ASN A 102 -38.73 -15.07 4.15
CA ASN A 102 -40.15 -15.23 3.86
C ASN A 102 -40.92 -14.50 4.97
N VAL A 103 -41.57 -13.40 4.60
CA VAL A 103 -42.55 -12.69 5.42
C VAL A 103 -43.93 -13.26 5.10
#